data_AF-A0AAP8T2B3-F1
#
_entry.id   AF-A0AAP8T2B3-F1
#
_cell.length_a   1.000
_cell.length_b   1.000
_cell.length_c   1.000
_cell.angle_alpha   90.00
_cell.angle_beta   90.00
_cell.angle_gamma   90.00
#
_symmetry.space_group_name_H-M   'P 1'
#
loop_
_entity.id
_entity.type
_entity.pdbx_description
1 polymer ?
#
loop_
_entity_poly.entity_id
_entity_poly.type
_entity_poly.pdbx_seq_one_letter_code
_entity_poly.pdbx_strand_id
1 'polypeptide(L)'
;HDSRCVKEEIFGPVVTVLPFDTEDEVIERANDTHYGLGATIWTNDLRKAHRVAHQIEAGIIWVNTWYLRDLRTPFGGMKQSGIGREGGIH
;
A
#
# COMPACT_ATOMS: atom_id res chain seq x y z
N HIS A 1 -5.18 5.63 13.91
CA HIS A 1 -4.17 6.30 14.76
C HIS A 1 -4.03 7.75 14.32
N ASP A 2 -3.95 8.72 15.24
CA ASP A 2 -3.97 10.16 14.89
C ASP A 2 -2.61 10.86 15.01
N SER A 3 -1.54 10.12 15.21
CA SER A 3 -0.18 10.70 15.23
C SER A 3 0.19 11.24 13.85
N ARG A 4 0.59 12.51 13.78
CA ARG A 4 1.08 13.15 12.54
C ARG A 4 2.24 12.39 11.91
N CYS A 5 3.14 11.81 12.71
CA CYS A 5 4.27 11.02 12.20
C CYS A 5 3.85 9.72 11.49
N VAL A 6 2.61 9.27 11.67
CA VAL A 6 2.05 8.10 10.96
C VAL A 6 1.27 8.54 9.71
N LYS A 7 0.60 9.71 9.76
CA LYS A 7 -0.32 10.16 8.71
C LYS A 7 0.31 11.09 7.67
N GLU A 8 1.38 11.80 8.00
CA GLU A 8 2.05 12.75 7.10
C GLU A 8 3.35 12.16 6.53
N GLU A 9 3.60 12.34 5.24
CA GLU A 9 4.83 11.89 4.59
C GLU A 9 6.05 12.65 5.13
N ILE A 10 6.99 11.91 5.73
CA ILE A 10 8.24 12.48 6.28
C ILE A 10 9.33 12.59 5.20
N PHE A 11 9.35 11.68 4.23
CA PHE A 11 10.36 11.59 3.17
C PHE A 11 11.82 11.47 3.64
N GLY A 12 12.01 10.89 4.84
CA GLY A 12 13.31 10.60 5.45
C GLY A 12 13.44 9.14 5.89
N PRO A 13 14.60 8.73 6.44
CA PRO A 13 14.87 7.35 6.83
C PRO A 13 14.18 6.98 8.16
N VAL A 14 12.86 7.01 8.19
CA VAL A 14 12.01 6.77 9.37
C VAL A 14 10.90 5.79 9.02
N VAL A 15 10.60 4.87 9.94
CA VAL A 15 9.45 3.96 9.83
C VAL A 15 8.69 3.95 11.16
N THR A 16 7.37 3.82 11.09
CA THR A 16 6.53 3.54 12.27
C THR A 16 6.14 2.07 12.26
N VAL A 17 6.23 1.42 13.43
CA VAL A 17 5.84 0.01 13.60
C VAL A 17 4.65 -0.03 14.53
N LEU A 18 3.55 -0.57 14.05
CA LEU A 18 2.29 -0.61 14.79
C LEU A 18 1.80 -2.06 14.83
N PRO A 19 1.58 -2.64 16.02
CA PRO A 19 0.98 -3.97 16.12
C PRO A 19 -0.47 -3.95 15.62
N PHE A 20 -0.99 -5.11 15.25
CA PHE A 20 -2.39 -5.34 14.91
C PHE A 20 -2.74 -6.77 15.32
N ASP A 21 -4.01 -7.03 15.61
CA ASP A 21 -4.46 -8.35 16.08
C ASP A 21 -5.28 -9.10 15.02
N THR A 22 -5.98 -8.37 14.16
CA THR A 22 -6.88 -8.98 13.16
C THR A 22 -6.62 -8.47 11.75
N GLU A 23 -6.98 -9.29 10.76
CA GLU A 23 -6.86 -8.95 9.34
C GLU A 23 -7.75 -7.75 8.97
N ASP A 24 -8.99 -7.70 9.46
CA ASP A 24 -9.93 -6.62 9.16
C ASP A 24 -9.45 -5.28 9.73
N GLU A 25 -8.95 -5.28 10.97
CA GLU A 25 -8.40 -4.09 11.64
C GLU A 25 -7.21 -3.51 10.86
N VAL A 26 -6.28 -4.36 10.40
CA VAL A 26 -5.10 -3.86 9.66
C VAL A 26 -5.47 -3.38 8.26
N ILE A 27 -6.47 -3.98 7.61
CA ILE A 27 -6.99 -3.49 6.32
C ILE A 27 -7.62 -2.12 6.49
N GLU A 28 -8.50 -1.94 7.47
CA GLU A 28 -9.14 -0.66 7.76
C GLU A 28 -8.09 0.42 8.06
N ARG A 29 -7.12 0.10 8.91
CA ARG A 29 -6.03 1.02 9.27
C ARG A 29 -5.11 1.35 8.10
N ALA A 30 -4.84 0.40 7.20
CA ALA A 30 -4.02 0.65 6.02
C ALA A 30 -4.74 1.59 5.03
N ASN A 31 -6.07 1.56 4.99
CA ASN A 31 -6.89 2.42 4.14
C ASN A 31 -7.24 3.78 4.79
N ASP A 32 -7.12 3.93 6.13
CA ASP A 32 -7.28 5.20 6.87
C ASP A 32 -6.12 6.19 6.62
N THR A 33 -5.99 6.61 5.36
CA THR A 33 -5.02 7.59 4.90
C THR A 33 -5.56 8.34 3.68
N HIS A 34 -5.11 9.59 3.52
CA HIS A 34 -5.39 10.39 2.33
C HIS A 34 -4.57 9.96 1.10
N TYR A 35 -3.55 9.12 1.31
CA TYR A 35 -2.65 8.62 0.28
C TYR A 35 -3.01 7.20 -0.16
N GLY A 36 -2.46 6.74 -1.27
CA GLY A 36 -2.70 5.41 -1.84
C GLY A 36 -1.72 5.07 -2.96
N LEU A 37 -0.41 5.25 -2.74
CA LEU A 37 0.59 5.04 -3.80
C LEU A 37 0.91 3.56 -4.00
N GLY A 38 1.43 2.90 -2.96
CA GLY A 38 1.72 1.48 -3.00
C GLY A 38 1.75 0.87 -1.60
N ALA A 39 1.50 -0.44 -1.53
CA ALA A 39 1.55 -1.21 -0.28
C ALA A 39 2.27 -2.54 -0.49
N THR A 40 2.75 -3.13 0.59
CA THR A 40 3.41 -4.43 0.56
C THR A 40 2.83 -5.35 1.63
N ILE A 41 2.46 -6.56 1.23
CA ILE A 41 1.92 -7.59 2.11
C ILE A 41 2.95 -8.71 2.23
N TRP A 42 3.28 -9.09 3.46
CA TRP A 42 4.18 -10.19 3.77
C TRP A 42 3.39 -11.33 4.42
N THR A 43 3.29 -12.47 3.73
CA THR A 43 2.54 -13.65 4.21
C THR A 43 2.95 -14.90 3.43
N ASN A 44 2.93 -16.06 4.10
CA ASN A 44 3.08 -17.36 3.44
C ASN A 44 1.73 -18.00 3.04
N ASP A 45 0.61 -17.36 3.40
CA ASP A 45 -0.73 -17.81 3.03
C ASP A 45 -1.16 -17.16 1.70
N LEU A 46 -1.27 -17.99 0.66
CA LEU A 46 -1.66 -17.59 -0.69
C LEU A 46 -3.07 -16.97 -0.76
N ARG A 47 -4.03 -17.51 0.00
CA ARG A 47 -5.41 -17.00 -0.02
C ARG A 47 -5.47 -15.64 0.66
N LYS A 48 -4.76 -15.50 1.77
CA LYS A 48 -4.59 -14.22 2.48
C LYS A 48 -3.92 -13.19 1.58
N ALA A 49 -2.83 -13.56 0.90
CA ALA A 49 -2.12 -12.66 0.00
C ALA A 49 -3.06 -12.02 -1.03
N HIS A 50 -3.83 -12.85 -1.74
CA HIS A 50 -4.77 -12.33 -2.75
C HIS A 50 -5.94 -11.60 -2.12
N ARG A 51 -6.58 -12.13 -1.06
CA ARG A 51 -7.75 -11.49 -0.44
C ARG A 51 -7.42 -10.13 0.17
N VAL A 52 -6.31 -10.00 0.88
CA VAL A 52 -5.89 -8.73 1.48
C VAL A 52 -5.48 -7.76 0.38
N ALA A 53 -4.72 -8.19 -0.63
CA ALA A 53 -4.29 -7.31 -1.71
C ALA A 53 -5.45 -6.63 -2.46
N HIS A 54 -6.59 -7.32 -2.63
CA HIS A 54 -7.76 -6.74 -3.29
C HIS A 54 -8.51 -5.70 -2.43
N GLN A 55 -8.26 -5.67 -1.12
CA GLN A 55 -8.95 -4.77 -0.18
C GLN A 55 -8.12 -3.51 0.16
N ILE A 56 -6.83 -3.49 -0.17
CA ILE A 56 -5.99 -2.31 0.06
C ILE A 56 -6.15 -1.30 -1.06
N GLU A 57 -6.44 -0.06 -0.70
CA GLU A 57 -6.66 1.07 -1.60
C GLU A 57 -5.33 1.74 -1.97
N ALA A 58 -4.53 1.07 -2.81
CA ALA A 58 -3.31 1.64 -3.36
C ALA A 58 -3.11 1.31 -4.83
N GLY A 59 -2.35 2.15 -5.51
CA GLY A 59 -2.05 2.02 -6.93
C GLY A 59 -1.36 0.70 -7.29
N ILE A 60 -0.47 0.23 -6.43
CA ILE A 60 0.24 -1.05 -6.57
C ILE A 60 0.31 -1.77 -5.23
N ILE A 61 0.04 -3.07 -5.27
CA ILE A 61 0.23 -3.96 -4.15
C ILE A 61 1.30 -4.98 -4.52
N TRP A 62 2.37 -5.02 -3.72
CA TRP A 62 3.37 -6.08 -3.78
C TRP A 62 3.07 -7.15 -2.74
N VAL A 63 3.29 -8.42 -3.09
CA VAL A 63 3.24 -9.54 -2.15
C VAL A 63 4.62 -10.16 -2.07
N ASN A 64 5.18 -10.22 -0.86
CA ASN A 64 6.50 -10.80 -0.56
C ASN A 64 7.68 -10.23 -1.39
N THR A 65 7.54 -8.97 -1.82
CA THR A 65 8.57 -8.21 -2.52
C THR A 65 8.33 -6.74 -2.28
N TRP A 66 9.30 -5.88 -2.53
CA TRP A 66 9.13 -4.45 -2.43
C TRP A 66 9.86 -3.77 -3.58
N TYR A 67 9.23 -2.74 -4.14
CA TYR A 67 9.79 -1.89 -5.20
C TYR A 67 10.22 -2.64 -6.47
N LEU A 68 9.58 -3.78 -6.75
CA LEU A 68 9.71 -4.45 -8.04
C LEU A 68 8.91 -3.67 -9.09
N ARG A 69 9.61 -3.18 -10.12
CA ARG A 69 9.04 -2.32 -11.16
C ARG A 69 9.24 -2.93 -12.54
N ASP A 70 8.16 -3.48 -13.10
CA ASP A 70 8.08 -3.80 -14.53
C ASP A 70 7.50 -2.61 -15.27
N LEU A 71 8.28 -2.01 -16.17
CA LEU A 71 7.90 -0.79 -16.90
C LEU A 71 6.69 -0.97 -17.84
N ARG A 72 6.28 -2.22 -18.08
CA ARG A 72 5.11 -2.56 -18.90
C ARG A 72 3.81 -2.58 -18.10
N THR A 73 3.90 -2.54 -16.77
CA THR A 73 2.73 -2.53 -15.88
C THR A 73 2.33 -1.08 -15.54
N PRO A 74 1.03 -0.78 -15.40
CA PRO A 74 0.59 0.54 -14.94
C PRO A 74 1.19 0.90 -13.59
N PHE A 75 1.71 2.12 -13.49
CA PHE A 75 2.09 2.74 -12.24
C PHE A 75 1.35 4.06 -12.05
N GLY A 76 0.85 4.27 -10.84
CA GLY A 76 0.24 5.54 -10.43
C GLY A 76 -0.59 5.34 -9.18
N GLY A 77 -0.70 6.37 -8.35
CA GLY A 77 -1.39 6.30 -7.07
C GLY A 77 -2.91 6.35 -7.16
N MET A 78 -3.54 6.16 -6.01
CA MET A 78 -4.95 6.41 -5.74
C MET A 78 -5.07 7.61 -4.78
N LYS A 79 -6.29 8.11 -4.58
CA LYS A 79 -6.59 9.24 -3.67
C LYS A 79 -5.70 10.45 -3.99
N GLN A 80 -5.04 11.04 -2.99
CA GLN A 80 -4.14 12.18 -3.18
C GLN A 80 -2.78 11.79 -3.76
N SER A 81 -2.50 10.50 -3.97
CA SER A 81 -1.21 10.03 -4.52
C SER A 81 -1.12 10.09 -6.05
N GLY A 82 -2.10 10.69 -6.73
CA GLY A 82 -2.02 11.02 -8.15
C GLY A 82 -3.28 10.69 -8.94
N ILE A 83 -3.28 11.15 -10.19
CA ILE A 83 -4.35 10.93 -11.17
C ILE A 83 -3.71 10.33 -12.43
N GLY A 84 -4.36 9.33 -13.03
CA GLY A 84 -3.85 8.63 -14.21
C GLY A 84 -2.88 7.49 -13.88
N ARG A 85 -2.32 6.89 -14.92
CA ARG A 85 -1.34 5.81 -14.86
C ARG A 85 -0.30 6.04 -15.95
N GLU A 86 0.94 5.65 -15.68
CA GLU A 86 2.04 5.62 -16.65
C GLU A 86 2.59 4.19 -16.76
N GLY A 87 3.16 3.84 -17.91
CA GLY A 87 3.77 2.52 -18.16
C GLY A 87 2.85 1.54 -18.88
N GLY A 88 3.45 0.68 -19.72
CA GLY A 88 2.69 -0.22 -20.59
C GLY A 88 1.96 0.50 -21.72
N ILE A 89 0.67 0.22 -21.87
CA ILE A 89 -0.21 0.81 -22.91
C ILE A 89 -1.00 2.03 -22.40
N HIS A 90 -0.77 2.44 -21.16
CA HIS A 90 -1.47 3.58 -20.54
C HIS A 90 -1.00 4.92 -21.09
#